data_AF-A0A381VSW2-F1
#
_entry.id   AF-A0A381VSW2-F1
#
_cell.length_a   1.000
_cell.length_b   1.000
_cell.length_c   1.000
_cell.angle_alpha   90.00
_cell.angle_beta   90.00
_cell.angle_gamma   90.00
#
_symmetry.space_group_name_H-M   'P 1'
#
loop_
_entity.id
_entity.type
_entity.pdbx_description
1 polymer ?
#
loop_
_entity_poly.entity_id
_entity_poly.type
_entity_poly.pdbx_seq_one_letter_code
_entity_poly.pdbx_strand_id
1 'polypeptide(L)'
;MPTSAQIRARIKQIYHSATRTTVEEDLRQAITLLKKLEGESERARVAVYMDGLSQMRSEWILARRQATRKKAENTRKTKRATRKR
;
A
#
# COMPACT_ATOMS: atom_id res chain seq x y z
N MET A 1 6.04 -2.86 27.89
CA MET A 1 5.52 -3.28 26.57
C MET A 1 4.36 -2.36 26.19
N PRO A 2 4.23 -1.90 24.93
CA PRO A 2 3.05 -1.14 24.51
C PRO A 2 1.80 -2.01 24.65
N THR A 3 0.71 -1.43 25.13
CA THR A 3 -0.55 -2.17 25.33
C THR A 3 -1.21 -2.51 24.00
N SER A 4 -2.03 -3.57 23.93
CA SER A 4 -2.75 -3.94 22.71
C SER A 4 -3.59 -2.78 22.14
N ALA A 5 -4.15 -1.93 23.01
CA ALA A 5 -4.87 -0.72 22.63
C ALA A 5 -3.97 0.31 21.92
N GLN A 6 -2.74 0.52 22.39
CA GLN A 6 -1.77 1.42 21.75
C GLN A 6 -1.34 0.88 20.38
N ILE A 7 -1.10 -0.42 20.28
CA ILE A 7 -0.73 -1.07 19.02
C ILE A 7 -1.87 -0.93 17.99
N ARG A 8 -3.12 -1.19 18.40
CA ARG A 8 -4.30 -0.98 17.56
C ARG A 8 -4.44 0.46 17.09
N ALA A 9 -4.32 1.42 17.99
CA ALA A 9 -4.38 2.84 17.66
C ALA A 9 -3.29 3.23 16.64
N ARG A 10 -2.09 2.66 16.78
CA ARG A 10 -0.99 2.90 15.85
C ARG A 10 -1.25 2.29 14.47
N ILE A 11 -1.78 1.07 14.38
CA ILE A 11 -2.17 0.45 13.10
C ILE A 11 -3.25 1.30 12.42
N LYS A 12 -4.25 1.76 13.17
CA LYS A 12 -5.29 2.66 12.65
C LYS A 12 -4.70 3.96 12.11
N GLN A 13 -3.76 4.58 12.84
CA GLN A 13 -3.09 5.78 12.39
C GLN A 13 -2.34 5.56 11.07
N ILE A 14 -1.58 4.45 10.97
CA ILE A 14 -0.84 4.08 9.75
C ILE A 14 -1.81 3.95 8.56
N TYR A 15 -2.95 3.29 8.75
CA TYR A 15 -3.97 3.17 7.70
C TYR A 15 -4.44 4.53 7.18
N HIS A 16 -4.75 5.48 8.08
CA HIS A 16 -5.24 6.79 7.67
C HIS A 16 -4.15 7.72 7.12
N SER A 17 -2.88 7.51 7.48
CA SER A 17 -1.76 8.30 6.96
C SER A 17 -1.10 7.69 5.73
N ALA A 18 -1.50 6.49 5.31
CA ALA A 18 -0.85 5.77 4.22
C ALA A 18 -1.02 6.53 2.90
N THR A 19 0.09 6.72 2.19
CA THR A 19 0.12 7.39 0.89
C THR A 19 0.71 6.48 -0.17
N ARG A 20 0.53 6.87 -1.45
CA ARG A 20 1.07 6.13 -2.58
C ARG A 20 2.57 5.86 -2.51
N THR A 21 3.33 6.75 -1.86
CA THR A 21 4.78 6.64 -1.71
C THR A 21 5.18 5.85 -0.47
N THR A 22 4.37 5.85 0.59
CA THR A 22 4.73 5.27 1.90
C THR A 22 4.07 3.92 2.17
N VAL A 23 3.06 3.51 1.39
CA VAL A 23 2.22 2.32 1.66
C VAL A 23 3.00 1.02 1.92
N GLU A 24 4.15 0.83 1.27
CA GLU A 24 4.96 -0.37 1.44
C GLU A 24 5.69 -0.39 2.78
N GLU A 25 6.17 0.77 3.23
CA GLU A 25 6.79 0.96 4.54
C GLU A 25 5.72 0.87 5.64
N ASP A 26 4.61 1.59 5.43
CA ASP A 26 3.45 1.61 6.32
C ASP A 26 2.91 0.20 6.58
N LEU A 27 2.71 -0.60 5.53
CA LEU A 27 2.28 -2.00 5.65
C LEU A 27 3.29 -2.83 6.44
N ARG A 28 4.60 -2.64 6.23
CA ARG A 28 5.65 -3.37 6.96
C ARG A 28 5.67 -3.02 8.44
N GLN A 29 5.49 -1.75 8.77
CA GLN A 29 5.36 -1.29 10.15
C GLN A 29 4.10 -1.86 10.81
N ALA A 30 2.97 -1.84 10.09
CA ALA A 30 1.71 -2.40 10.58
C ALA A 30 1.82 -3.91 10.85
N ILE A 31 2.51 -4.68 10.00
CA ILE A 31 2.78 -6.11 10.23
C ILE A 31 3.65 -6.32 11.48
N THR A 32 4.67 -5.49 11.67
CA THR A 32 5.53 -5.55 12.86
C THR A 32 4.74 -5.29 14.14
N LEU A 33 3.78 -4.37 14.09
CA LEU A 33 2.87 -4.07 15.19
C LEU A 33 1.88 -5.21 15.43
N LEU A 34 1.29 -5.76 14.38
CA LEU A 34 0.36 -6.90 14.46
C LEU A 34 0.99 -8.12 15.14
N LYS A 35 2.27 -8.40 14.86
CA LYS A 35 3.01 -9.50 15.51
C LYS A 35 3.17 -9.35 17.02
N LYS A 36 3.11 -8.12 17.53
CA LYS A 36 3.19 -7.81 18.97
C LYS A 36 1.82 -7.86 19.66
N LEU A 37 0.75 -8.08 18.90
CA LEU A 37 -0.62 -8.11 19.43
C LEU A 37 -0.91 -9.48 20.05
N GLU A 38 -1.14 -9.49 21.36
CA GLU A 38 -1.57 -10.67 22.09
C GLU A 38 -3.10 -10.76 22.06
N GLY A 39 -3.64 -11.95 21.74
CA GLY A 39 -5.06 -12.23 21.74
C GLY A 39 -5.76 -12.10 20.39
N GLU A 40 -6.67 -13.04 20.13
CA GLU A 40 -7.39 -13.15 18.86
C GLU A 40 -8.38 -12.01 18.64
N SER A 41 -9.06 -11.57 19.69
CA SER A 41 -10.05 -10.48 19.61
C SER A 41 -9.43 -9.15 19.16
N GLU A 42 -8.20 -8.86 19.56
CA GLU A 42 -7.51 -7.64 19.15
C GLU A 42 -7.03 -7.75 17.70
N ARG A 43 -6.59 -8.93 17.25
CA ARG A 43 -6.18 -9.16 15.86
C ARG A 43 -7.37 -9.02 14.92
N ALA A 44 -8.53 -9.56 15.29
CA ALA A 44 -9.77 -9.41 14.54
C ALA A 44 -10.16 -7.93 14.35
N ARG A 45 -9.98 -7.08 15.38
CA ARG A 45 -10.28 -5.65 15.30
C ARG A 45 -9.38 -4.90 14.33
N VAL A 46 -8.10 -5.28 14.22
CA VAL A 46 -7.16 -4.62 13.31
C VAL A 46 -7.15 -5.21 11.90
N ALA A 47 -7.72 -6.41 11.71
CA ALA A 47 -7.73 -7.10 10.42
C ALA A 47 -8.28 -6.25 9.27
N VAL A 48 -9.36 -5.48 9.52
CA VAL A 48 -9.96 -4.57 8.53
C VAL A 48 -8.98 -3.50 8.05
N TYR A 49 -8.18 -2.92 8.96
CA TYR A 49 -7.17 -1.93 8.60
C TYR A 49 -6.01 -2.56 7.81
N MET A 50 -5.62 -3.79 8.15
CA MET A 50 -4.56 -4.52 7.45
C MET A 50 -4.98 -4.91 6.03
N ASP A 51 -6.24 -5.30 5.85
CA ASP A 51 -6.82 -5.60 4.55
C ASP A 51 -6.89 -4.35 3.67
N GLY A 52 -7.40 -3.24 4.22
CA GLY A 52 -7.42 -1.96 3.52
C GLY A 52 -6.03 -1.45 3.10
N LEU A 53 -5.01 -1.59 3.96
CA LEU A 53 -3.61 -1.29 3.58
C LEU A 53 -3.11 -2.17 2.42
N SER A 54 -3.48 -3.45 2.42
CA SER A 54 -3.11 -4.41 1.37
C SER A 54 -3.80 -4.09 0.04
N GLN A 55 -5.06 -3.66 0.10
CA GLN A 55 -5.81 -3.21 -1.07
C GLN A 55 -5.20 -1.93 -1.66
N MET A 56 -4.98 -0.88 -0.86
CA MET A 56 -4.36 0.38 -1.32
C MET A 56 -3.00 0.14 -1.97
N ARG A 57 -2.16 -0.71 -1.36
CA ARG A 57 -0.87 -1.11 -1.93
C ARG A 57 -1.05 -1.72 -3.32
N SER A 58 -1.99 -2.66 -3.46
CA SER A 58 -2.24 -3.36 -4.72
C SER A 58 -2.73 -2.40 -5.80
N GLU A 59 -3.71 -1.56 -5.50
CA GLU A 59 -4.24 -0.55 -6.41
C GLU A 59 -3.16 0.41 -6.89
N TRP A 60 -2.31 0.91 -5.99
CA TRP A 60 -1.26 1.85 -6.35
C TRP A 60 -0.11 1.22 -7.16
N ILE A 61 0.23 -0.04 -6.90
CA ILE A 61 1.17 -0.82 -7.72
C ILE A 61 0.60 -1.01 -9.12
N LEU A 62 -0.67 -1.40 -9.23
CA LEU A 62 -1.35 -1.59 -10.51
C LEU A 62 -1.43 -0.28 -11.29
N ALA A 63 -1.84 0.81 -10.64
CA ALA A 63 -1.88 2.15 -11.24
C ALA A 63 -0.49 2.58 -11.74
N ARG A 64 0.59 2.28 -10.99
CA ARG A 64 1.97 2.58 -11.41
C ARG A 64 2.36 1.78 -12.66
N ARG A 65 2.03 0.48 -12.71
CA ARG A 65 2.30 -0.39 -13.86
C ARG A 65 1.52 0.03 -15.11
N GLN A 66 0.28 0.48 -14.95
CA GLN A 66 -0.50 0.97 -16.08
C GLN A 66 0.06 2.29 -16.64
N ALA A 67 0.48 3.21 -15.77
CA ALA A 67 1.10 4.46 -16.18
C ALA A 67 2.40 4.25 -16.97
N THR A 68 3.26 3.32 -16.54
CA THR A 68 4.51 3.00 -17.27
C THR A 68 4.24 2.36 -18.63
N ARG A 69 3.25 1.45 -18.72
CA ARG A 69 2.82 0.84 -19.99
C ARG A 69 2.32 1.90 -20.98
N LYS A 70 1.42 2.81 -20.55
CA LYS A 70 0.93 3.90 -21.40
C LYS A 70 2.06 4.81 -21.91
N LYS A 71 3.02 5.15 -21.04
CA LYS A 71 4.20 5.97 -21.44
C LYS A 71 5.06 5.27 -22.50
N ALA A 72 5.30 3.97 -22.34
CA ALA A 72 6.06 3.18 -23.30
C ALA A 72 5.36 3.08 -24.67
N GLU A 73 4.03 2.87 -24.67
CA GLU A 73 3.23 2.84 -25.90
C GLU A 73 3.28 4.19 -26.63
N ASN A 74 3.10 5.29 -25.91
CA ASN A 74 3.15 6.63 -26.51
C ASN A 74 4.52 6.90 -27.14
N THR A 75 5.60 6.56 -26.43
CA THR A 75 6.97 6.71 -26.94
C THR A 75 7.21 5.90 -28.23
N ARG A 76 6.67 4.68 -28.32
CA ARG A 76 6.75 3.84 -29.53
C ARG A 76 5.98 4.45 -30.69
N LYS A 77 4.78 5.00 -30.45
CA LYS A 77 3.97 5.68 -31.48
C LYS A 77 4.69 6.92 -32.03
N THR A 78 5.25 7.76 -31.16
CA THR A 78 6.00 8.96 -31.58
C THR A 78 7.23 8.61 -32.42
N LYS A 79 8.02 7.61 -32.00
CA LYS A 79 9.18 7.14 -32.78
C LYS A 79 8.77 6.60 -34.16
N ARG A 80 7.66 5.86 -34.24
CA ARG A 80 7.15 5.30 -35.49
C ARG A 80 6.60 6.36 -36.44
N ALA A 81 5.98 7.42 -35.91
CA ALA A 81 5.51 8.57 -36.70
C ALA A 81 6.68 9.41 -37.26
N THR A 82 7.75 9.57 -36.48
CA THR A 82 8.94 10.34 -36.89
C THR A 82 9.75 9.62 -37.96
N ARG A 83 9.81 8.27 -37.92
CA ARG A 83 10.50 7.45 -38.93
C ARG A 83 9.77 7.33 -40.27
N LYS A 84 8.50 7.76 -40.34
CA LYS A 84 7.66 7.68 -41.55
C LYS A 84 7.53 9.02 -42.29
N ARG A 85 8.23 10.05 -41.81
CA ARG A 85 8.49 11.33 -42.48
C ARG A 85 9.92 11.33 -43.01
#